data_AF-A0A357T4I9-F1
#
_entry.id   AF-A0A357T4I9-F1
#
_cell.length_a   1.000
_cell.length_b   1.000
_cell.length_c   1.000
_cell.angle_alpha   90.00
_cell.angle_beta   90.00
_cell.angle_gamma   90.00
#
_symmetry.space_group_name_H-M   'P 1'
#
loop_
_entity.id
_entity.type
_entity.pdbx_description
1 polymer ?
#
loop_
_entity_poly.entity_id
_entity_poly.type
_entity_poly.pdbx_seq_one_letter_code
_entity_poly.pdbx_strand_id
1 'polypeptide(L)' 'MIEYKIRDLTLASAGSKKIDWVSKHMPILNKIREKYTTEQPLRGKRVAVSVHLEAKTAYLALTLKELGAELTVT' A
#
# COMPACT_ATOMS: atom_id res chain seq x y z
N MET A 1 -19.25 -11.79 -1.29
CA MET A 1 -17.80 -12.07 -1.32
C MET A 1 -17.18 -11.50 -0.05
N ILE A 2 -16.23 -12.19 0.55
CA ILE A 2 -15.50 -11.68 1.72
C ILE A 2 -14.49 -10.64 1.22
N GLU A 3 -14.64 -9.38 1.64
CA GLU A 3 -13.76 -8.28 1.20
C GLU A 3 -12.35 -8.36 1.80
N TYR A 4 -12.21 -8.93 3.00
CA TYR A 4 -10.91 -9.19 3.64
C TYR A 4 -11.04 -10.28 4.72
N LYS A 5 -9.94 -10.98 4.99
CA LYS A 5 -9.82 -11.94 6.11
C LYS A 5 -8.59 -11.58 6.93
N ILE A 6 -8.79 -10.89 8.04
CA ILE A 6 -7.72 -10.45 8.94
C ILE A 6 -8.02 -10.86 10.38
N ARG A 7 -6.99 -10.93 11.22
CA ARG A 7 -7.11 -11.44 12.59
C ARG A 7 -7.87 -10.51 13.54
N ASP A 8 -7.57 -9.21 13.50
CA ASP A 8 -8.08 -8.23 14.47
C ASP A 8 -8.09 -6.81 13.87
N LEU A 9 -9.27 -6.23 13.73
CA LEU A 9 -9.48 -4.88 13.18
C LEU A 9 -9.09 -3.76 14.16
N THR A 10 -9.10 -4.02 15.47
CA THR A 10 -8.82 -3.01 16.49
C THR A 10 -7.38 -2.49 16.43
N LEU A 11 -6.48 -3.28 15.82
CA LEU A 11 -5.07 -2.93 15.61
C LEU A 11 -4.84 -1.91 14.50
N ALA A 12 -5.86 -1.49 13.76
CA ALA A 12 -5.74 -0.58 12.61
C ALA A 12 -4.99 0.72 12.97
N SER A 13 -5.34 1.36 14.08
CA SER A 13 -4.69 2.61 14.52
C SER A 13 -3.19 2.43 14.78
N ALA A 14 -2.81 1.33 15.43
CA ALA A 14 -1.40 0.99 15.64
C ALA A 14 -0.69 0.65 14.32
N GLY A 15 -1.39 -0.01 13.38
CA GLY A 15 -0.92 -0.27 12.03
C GLY A 15 -0.62 1.00 11.25
N SER A 16 -1.53 1.98 11.26
CA SER A 16 -1.33 3.28 10.61
C SER A 16 -0.07 3.98 11.10
N LYS A 17 0.18 4.01 12.42
CA LYS A 17 1.41 4.59 12.99
C LYS A 17 2.68 3.92 12.48
N LYS A 18 2.66 2.60 12.28
CA LYS A 18 3.80 1.86 11.71
C LYS A 18 4.01 2.19 10.24
N ILE A 19 2.93 2.28 9.47
CA ILE A 19 2.98 2.68 8.05
C ILE A 19 3.51 4.11 7.92
N ASP A 20 3.06 5.03 8.77
CA ASP A 20 3.54 6.42 8.80
C ASP A 20 5.04 6.48 9.10
N TRP A 21 5.53 5.68 10.05
CA TRP A 21 6.96 5.58 10.32
C TRP A 21 7.71 5.05 9.10
N VAL A 22 7.23 3.98 8.46
CA VAL A 22 7.88 3.40 7.28
C VAL A 22 7.91 4.39 6.10
N SER A 23 6.85 5.17 5.89
CA SER A 23 6.79 6.16 4.80
C SER A 23 7.94 7.18 4.88
N LYS A 24 8.40 7.52 6.08
CA LYS A 24 9.53 8.43 6.30
C LYS A 24 10.90 7.79 6.00
N HIS A 25 10.97 6.46 5.88
CA HIS A 25 12.21 5.70 5.75
C HIS A 25 12.32 4.91 4.43
N MET A 26 11.43 5.13 3.46
CA MET A 26 11.47 4.47 2.14
C MET A 26 11.68 5.49 1.00
N PRO A 27 12.86 6.16 0.93
CA PRO A 27 13.07 7.32 0.05
C PRO A 27 12.93 6.99 -1.43
N ILE A 28 13.27 5.76 -1.86
CA ILE A 28 13.12 5.34 -3.25
C ILE A 28 11.64 5.22 -3.63
N LEU A 29 10.83 4.58 -2.78
CA LEU A 29 9.41 4.44 -3.02
C LEU A 29 8.70 5.80 -2.98
N ASN A 30 9.12 6.69 -2.08
CA ASN A 30 8.60 8.06 -2.02
C ASN A 30 8.84 8.83 -3.32
N LYS A 31 10.06 8.74 -3.88
CA LYS A 31 10.37 9.37 -5.18
C LYS A 31 9.52 8.81 -6.32
N ILE A 32 9.26 7.49 -6.32
CA ILE A 32 8.39 6.86 -7.31
C ILE A 32 6.96 7.38 -7.16
N ARG A 33 6.45 7.41 -5.92
CA ARG A 33 5.12 7.95 -5.59
C ARG A 33 4.99 9.39 -6.09
N GLU A 34 5.85 10.29 -5.59
CA GLU A 34 5.85 11.71 -5.94
C GLU A 34 5.92 11.96 -7.45
N LYS A 35 6.75 11.19 -8.17
CA LYS A 35 6.89 11.33 -9.61
C LYS A 35 5.61 10.96 -10.38
N TYR A 36 4.89 9.93 -9.92
CA TYR A 36 3.85 9.30 -10.72
C TYR A 36 2.42 9.43 -10.16
N THR A 37 2.22 10.04 -8.98
CA THR A 37 0.88 10.24 -8.39
C THR A 37 -0.05 11.02 -9.31
N THR A 38 0.45 12.03 -10.04
CA THR A 38 -0.37 12.80 -11.00
C THR A 38 -0.64 12.03 -12.28
N GLU A 39 0.37 11.31 -12.81
CA GLU A 39 0.26 10.55 -14.05
C GLU A 39 -0.64 9.31 -13.89
N GLN A 40 -0.69 8.73 -12.69
CA GLN A 40 -1.39 7.49 -12.37
C GLN A 40 -1.16 6.38 -13.41
N PRO A 41 0.09 5.95 -13.62
CA PRO A 41 0.44 5.01 -14.69
C PRO A 41 -0.21 3.62 -14.53
N LEU A 42 -0.70 3.29 -13.33
CA LEU A 42 -1.38 2.03 -13.04
C LEU A 42 -2.90 2.14 -13.15
N ARG A 43 -3.45 3.26 -13.61
CA ARG A 43 -4.91 3.44 -13.76
C ARG A 43 -5.51 2.34 -14.63
N GLY A 44 -6.56 1.70 -14.11
CA GLY A 44 -7.26 0.58 -14.77
C GLY A 44 -6.49 -0.74 -14.76
N LYS A 45 -5.36 -0.82 -14.03
CA LYS A 45 -4.63 -2.08 -13.81
C LYS A 45 -5.07 -2.71 -12.50
N ARG A 46 -5.30 -4.02 -12.55
CA ARG A 46 -5.56 -4.87 -11.38
C ARG A 46 -4.27 -5.53 -10.95
N VAL A 47 -3.87 -5.32 -9.72
CA VAL A 47 -2.58 -5.77 -9.17
C VAL A 47 -2.82 -6.62 -7.94
N ALA A 48 -2.30 -7.86 -7.96
CA ALA A 48 -2.24 -8.73 -6.80
C ALA A 48 -0.84 -8.68 -6.18
N VAL A 49 -0.75 -8.42 -4.89
CA VAL A 49 0.51 -8.44 -4.13
C VAL A 49 0.48 -9.65 -3.22
N SER A 50 1.33 -10.64 -3.50
CA SER A 50 1.46 -11.87 -2.71
C SER A 50 2.85 -11.90 -2.08
N VAL A 51 3.01 -11.20 -0.97
CA VAL A 51 4.28 -11.02 -0.26
C VAL A 51 3.97 -10.83 1.21
N HIS A 52 4.88 -11.25 2.10
CA HIS A 52 4.75 -11.08 3.56
C HIS A 52 4.14 -9.72 3.95
N LEU A 53 2.98 -9.77 4.61
CA LEU A 53 2.26 -8.58 5.04
C LEU A 53 2.94 -7.95 6.26
N GLU A 54 3.56 -6.81 6.01
CA GLU A 54 4.21 -5.96 6.99
C GLU A 54 3.86 -4.49 6.73
N ALA A 55 4.25 -3.58 7.63
CA ALA A 55 4.06 -2.14 7.44
C ALA A 55 4.69 -1.61 6.13
N LYS A 56 5.83 -2.18 5.70
CA LYS A 56 6.49 -1.85 4.43
C LYS A 56 5.73 -2.31 3.20
N THR A 57 5.14 -3.51 3.25
CA THR A 57 4.29 -4.03 2.17
C THR A 57 2.98 -3.25 2.10
N ALA A 58 2.41 -2.85 3.24
CA ALA A 58 1.25 -1.97 3.28
C ALA A 58 1.56 -0.60 2.66
N TYR A 59 2.72 -0.01 2.95
CA TYR A 59 3.12 1.25 2.33
C TYR A 59 3.36 1.12 0.81
N LEU A 60 3.94 0.01 0.35
CA LEU A 60 4.02 -0.33 -1.07
C LEU A 60 2.64 -0.41 -1.72
N ALA A 61 1.70 -1.13 -1.10
CA ALA A 61 0.34 -1.26 -1.62
C ALA A 61 -0.37 0.10 -1.68
N LEU A 62 -0.27 0.93 -0.64
CA LEU A 62 -0.82 2.30 -0.66
C LEU A 62 -0.22 3.13 -1.78
N THR A 63 1.09 3.04 -2.01
CA THR A 63 1.76 3.71 -3.12
C THR A 63 1.19 3.25 -4.46
N LEU A 64 1.10 1.93 -4.70
CA LEU A 64 0.53 1.40 -5.94
C LEU A 64 -0.93 1.85 -6.16
N LYS A 65 -1.71 1.98 -5.08
CA LYS A 65 -3.08 2.51 -5.11
C LYS A 65 -3.10 3.96 -5.56
N GLU A 66 -2.24 4.80 -4.99
CA GLU A 66 -2.09 6.21 -5.38
C GLU A 66 -1.63 6.37 -6.84
N LEU A 67 -0.87 5.41 -7.36
CA LEU A 67 -0.49 5.35 -8.76
C LEU A 67 -1.62 4.84 -9.69
N GLY A 68 -2.82 4.57 -9.15
CA GLY A 68 -4.04 4.26 -9.90
C GLY A 68 -4.42 2.77 -9.95
N ALA A 69 -3.70 1.88 -9.26
CA ALA A 69 -3.99 0.45 -9.30
C ALA A 69 -5.22 0.06 -8.46
N GLU A 70 -5.99 -0.90 -8.97
CA GLU A 70 -6.92 -1.70 -8.16
C GLU A 70 -6.17 -2.85 -7.51
N LEU A 71 -6.21 -2.95 -6.17
CA LEU A 71 -5.31 -3.84 -5.42
C LEU A 71 -6.03 -4.96 -4.68
N THR A 72 -5.34 -6.10 -4.59
CA THR A 72 -5.60 -7.14 -3.61
C THR A 72 -4.27 -7.57 -3.01
N VAL A 73 -4.24 -7.81 -1.70
CA VAL A 73 -3.04 -8.21 -0.97
C VAL A 73 -3.28 -9.52 -0.23
N THR A 74 -2.28 -10.39 -0.20
CA THR A 74 -2.30 -11.66 0.55
C THR A 74 -0.95 -11.96 1.17
#